data_AF-A0A517NPJ7-F1
#
_entry.id   AF-A0A517NPJ7-F1
#
_cell.length_a   1.000
_cell.length_b   1.000
_cell.length_c   1.000
_cell.angle_alpha   90.00
_cell.angle_beta   90.00
_cell.angle_gamma   90.00
#
_symmetry.space_group_name_H-M   'P 1'
#
loop_
_entity.id
_entity.type
_entity.pdbx_description
1 polymer ?
#
loop_
_entity_poly.entity_id
_entity_poly.type
_entity_poly.pdbx_seq_one_letter_code
_entity_poly.pdbx_strand_id
1 'polypeptide(L)'
;MKKCSAYGVETKLDKQFSLKASFTQAWLGSLALSLVFVGGIRAEAADRTSFFVPRDGNSVAQPIPANAVFADQAFGDGASDGWKAYLRLWRAHHDDPSSEPIRQFLGLPVTGTTEAKIARGRSAPRWLQWSAGSYQQVTTPHFTVYSRAEDDFSREMANDLEVCYWIWTQMFFPMWEARAQVATNLAGLNQQDVSAYLKSQPGRITIRRKMRVVLFRDSAEYQQTLGGEIPGIEQSTGFYNDDKQTIFLYASNDDDVATRRHELVHQLFREATRSKLGRAKPGDDNGFWIVEGIAGYFESLRIGTSIATVGGWDAPRLQFARYRMLVHNDLMPIGELRADGRLAAQGRADIARWYAHAIAQTHHLLDSGDTKQRVAIYQLLNQRYATGAKIAGGAIDRGVEQRLRRFLSIDDKVIEANPISHPLSQLCLAGCEVTDETLGQIPPSPRLRWLDLSRQPISNDAIRRLAPSPESVEQLTLELTKVDPDLQNWLGQATSLRELDLSHTPMDDGVMQAISSAKFLEVLWMTGTKLTDQSIDTIAGLPKLQMVNLQQSAVTQTGLRSLKTHKPNLKVNE
;
A
#
# COMPACT_ATOMS: atom_id res chain seq x y z
N MET A 1 -19.13 6.06 10.58
CA MET A 1 -17.87 5.29 10.44
C MET A 1 -16.91 6.15 9.64
N LYS A 2 -15.91 6.75 10.30
CA LYS A 2 -14.79 7.37 9.57
C LYS A 2 -13.89 6.22 9.11
N LYS A 3 -13.90 5.83 7.84
CA LYS A 3 -13.07 4.73 7.32
C LYS A 3 -12.36 5.12 6.01
N CYS A 4 -11.07 4.80 5.98
CA CYS A 4 -10.20 4.39 4.87
C CYS A 4 -10.13 5.12 3.51
N SER A 5 -10.65 6.32 3.27
CA SER A 5 -10.01 7.18 2.25
C SER A 5 -8.82 7.93 2.84
N ALA A 6 -7.76 7.19 3.14
CA ALA A 6 -6.48 7.81 3.46
C ALA A 6 -5.82 8.42 2.20
N TYR A 7 -6.26 8.04 1.01
CA TYR A 7 -5.77 8.63 -0.24
C TYR A 7 -6.25 10.07 -0.47
N GLY A 8 -7.39 10.47 0.13
CA GLY A 8 -8.00 11.78 -0.10
C GLY A 8 -8.07 12.73 1.09
N VAL A 9 -7.81 12.26 2.32
CA VAL A 9 -8.01 13.07 3.54
C VAL A 9 -6.70 13.62 4.13
N GLU A 10 -5.56 12.98 3.90
CA GLU A 10 -4.26 13.52 4.37
C GLU A 10 -3.79 14.75 3.58
N THR A 11 -4.42 15.08 2.45
CA THR A 11 -4.16 16.36 1.74
C THR A 11 -5.04 17.52 2.20
N LYS A 12 -6.04 17.31 3.10
CA LYS A 12 -6.96 18.39 3.52
C LYS A 12 -7.35 18.44 5.00
N LEU A 13 -6.93 17.53 5.86
CA LEU A 13 -7.26 17.57 7.30
C LEU A 13 -6.05 17.26 8.18
N ASP A 14 -5.18 18.26 8.33
CA ASP A 14 -4.51 18.58 9.61
C ASP A 14 -4.32 20.10 9.73
N LYS A 15 -5.45 20.83 9.68
CA LYS A 15 -5.53 22.22 10.15
C LYS A 15 -5.82 22.22 11.65
N GLN A 16 -4.78 22.05 12.46
CA GLN A 16 -4.59 22.63 13.80
C GLN A 16 -3.60 21.77 14.60
N PHE A 17 -2.30 22.09 14.52
CA PHE A 17 -1.44 21.95 15.69
C PHE A 17 -0.48 23.13 15.77
N SER A 18 -0.52 23.79 16.93
CA SER A 18 0.37 24.87 17.33
C SER A 18 1.75 24.27 17.58
N LEU A 19 2.72 24.57 16.72
CA LEU A 19 4.13 24.40 17.01
C LEU A 19 4.55 25.54 17.96
N LYS A 20 4.57 25.26 19.26
CA LYS A 20 5.55 25.86 20.17
C LYS A 20 6.68 24.85 20.34
N ALA A 21 7.66 24.91 19.45
CA ALA A 21 8.96 24.30 19.68
C ALA A 21 9.96 25.44 19.91
N SER A 22 10.30 25.68 21.18
CA SER A 22 11.46 26.47 21.53
C SER A 22 12.70 25.61 21.28
N PHE A 23 13.43 25.86 20.20
CA PHE A 23 14.78 25.33 20.01
C PHE A 23 15.78 26.38 20.46
N THR A 24 16.35 26.18 21.65
CA THR A 24 17.64 26.79 22.02
C THR A 24 18.75 25.81 21.72
N GLN A 25 19.75 26.33 20.99
CA GLN A 25 21.08 25.79 20.68
C GLN A 25 21.61 24.68 21.61
N ALA A 26 22.15 23.62 21.01
CA ALA A 26 23.58 23.27 21.14
C ALA A 26 23.92 21.96 20.40
N TRP A 27 24.88 22.05 19.47
CA TRP A 27 26.03 21.17 19.23
C TRP A 27 26.34 20.94 17.75
N LEU A 28 27.27 21.75 17.25
CA LEU A 28 28.25 21.38 16.23
C LEU A 28 29.32 20.52 16.92
N GLY A 29 29.53 19.28 16.47
CA GLY A 29 30.56 18.42 17.03
C GLY A 29 30.66 17.04 16.40
N SER A 30 31.55 16.94 15.40
CA SER A 30 32.33 15.77 15.00
C SER A 30 31.66 14.59 14.29
N LEU A 31 32.01 14.47 13.00
CA LEU A 31 32.28 13.19 12.33
C LEU A 31 33.18 12.30 13.21
N ALA A 32 32.78 11.05 13.44
CA ALA A 32 33.66 9.87 13.40
C ALA A 32 32.87 8.56 13.55
N LEU A 33 33.19 7.62 12.65
CA LEU A 33 32.85 6.21 12.60
C LEU A 33 32.69 5.50 13.95
N SER A 34 31.72 4.58 14.01
CA SER A 34 31.90 3.24 14.63
C SER A 34 30.86 2.26 14.07
N LEU A 35 31.20 1.66 12.92
CA LEU A 35 30.58 0.44 12.41
C LEU A 35 30.92 -0.71 13.36
N VAL A 36 29.93 -1.20 14.10
CA VAL A 36 30.00 -2.52 14.73
C VAL A 36 29.15 -3.47 13.91
N PHE A 37 29.79 -4.10 12.92
CA PHE A 37 29.26 -5.31 12.28
C PHE A 37 29.38 -6.46 13.28
N VAL A 38 28.24 -6.97 13.74
CA VAL A 38 28.16 -8.33 14.29
C VAL A 38 27.54 -9.21 13.21
N GLY A 39 28.36 -10.10 12.65
CA GLY A 39 27.93 -11.13 11.72
C GLY A 39 27.07 -12.20 12.39
N GLY A 40 26.19 -12.81 11.61
CA GLY A 40 25.37 -13.94 12.01
C GLY A 40 24.18 -14.13 11.09
N ILE A 41 24.40 -14.92 10.03
CA ILE A 41 23.44 -15.60 9.13
C ILE A 41 21.99 -15.12 9.26
N ARG A 42 21.50 -14.40 8.26
CA ARG A 42 20.08 -14.35 7.95
C ARG A 42 19.93 -14.70 6.48
N ALA A 43 19.07 -15.66 6.18
CA ALA A 43 18.50 -15.76 4.84
C ALA A 43 18.12 -14.33 4.42
N GLU A 44 18.61 -13.86 3.28
CA GLU A 44 18.14 -12.61 2.68
C GLU A 44 16.67 -12.83 2.35
N ALA A 45 15.82 -12.61 3.34
CA ALA A 45 14.39 -12.67 3.16
C ALA A 45 14.01 -11.44 2.35
N ALA A 46 13.38 -11.67 1.20
CA ALA A 46 12.80 -10.58 0.42
C ALA A 46 11.86 -9.75 1.30
N ASP A 47 11.82 -8.45 1.03
CA ASP A 47 10.96 -7.47 1.71
C ASP A 47 9.48 -7.57 1.30
N ARG A 48 9.13 -8.63 0.57
CA ARG A 48 7.81 -8.92 0.01
C ARG A 48 7.67 -10.41 -0.22
N THR A 49 6.43 -10.88 -0.34
CA THR A 49 6.12 -12.28 -0.68
C THR A 49 5.67 -12.39 -2.13
N SER A 50 6.20 -13.38 -2.84
CA SER A 50 5.84 -13.71 -4.22
C SER A 50 4.78 -14.81 -4.29
N PHE A 51 3.93 -14.72 -5.31
CA PHE A 51 2.82 -15.64 -5.57
C PHE A 51 2.68 -15.91 -7.06
N PHE A 52 2.26 -17.11 -7.44
CA PHE A 52 1.99 -17.41 -8.84
C PHE A 52 0.66 -16.80 -9.27
N VAL A 53 0.65 -16.13 -10.42
CA VAL A 53 -0.57 -15.59 -11.02
C VAL A 53 -1.21 -16.67 -11.89
N PRO A 54 -2.54 -16.87 -11.87
CA PRO A 54 -3.21 -17.70 -12.85
C PRO A 54 -2.89 -17.24 -14.27
N ARG A 55 -2.44 -18.16 -15.12
CA ARG A 55 -1.96 -17.90 -16.48
C ARG A 55 -2.93 -18.48 -17.51
N ASP A 56 -3.03 -17.81 -18.66
CA ASP A 56 -3.78 -18.34 -19.80
C ASP A 56 -3.12 -19.66 -20.25
N GLY A 57 -3.92 -20.67 -20.56
CA GLY A 57 -3.46 -22.00 -20.98
C GLY A 57 -2.63 -21.99 -22.25
N ASN A 58 -2.69 -20.92 -23.05
CA ASN A 58 -1.87 -20.71 -24.23
C ASN A 58 -0.60 -19.88 -23.94
N SER A 59 -0.38 -19.47 -22.69
CA SER A 59 0.80 -18.69 -22.32
C SER A 59 2.07 -19.54 -22.38
N VAL A 60 3.14 -18.97 -22.92
CA VAL A 60 4.47 -19.61 -22.89
C VAL A 60 5.04 -19.61 -21.47
N ALA A 61 5.82 -20.61 -21.07
CA ALA A 61 6.55 -20.60 -19.80
C ALA A 61 7.35 -19.28 -19.62
N GLN A 62 7.36 -18.76 -18.39
CA GLN A 62 8.08 -17.53 -18.04
C GLN A 62 9.06 -17.83 -16.90
N PRO A 63 10.27 -17.25 -16.89
CA PRO A 63 11.19 -17.45 -15.80
C PRO A 63 10.63 -16.86 -14.50
N ILE A 64 10.95 -17.51 -13.38
CA ILE A 64 10.69 -16.98 -12.04
C ILE A 64 11.87 -16.07 -11.69
N PRO A 65 11.64 -14.84 -11.19
CA PRO A 65 12.72 -13.97 -10.73
C PRO A 65 13.58 -14.66 -9.67
N ALA A 66 14.91 -14.53 -9.76
CA ALA A 66 15.83 -15.24 -8.87
C ALA A 66 15.67 -14.84 -7.39
N ASN A 67 15.21 -13.61 -7.13
CA ASN A 67 14.96 -13.06 -5.81
C ASN A 67 13.51 -13.28 -5.31
N ALA A 68 12.66 -14.00 -6.06
CA ALA A 68 11.30 -14.27 -5.65
C ALA A 68 11.26 -15.23 -4.45
N VAL A 69 10.68 -14.77 -3.34
CA VAL A 69 10.47 -15.58 -2.12
C VAL A 69 8.99 -15.91 -1.99
N PHE A 70 8.65 -17.18 -2.20
CA PHE A 70 7.26 -17.65 -2.14
C PHE A 70 6.78 -17.88 -0.71
N ALA A 71 5.46 -17.98 -0.52
CA ALA A 71 4.86 -18.00 0.81
C ALA A 71 5.32 -19.15 1.73
N ASP A 72 5.59 -20.35 1.20
CA ASP A 72 6.17 -21.46 1.97
C ASP A 72 7.61 -21.15 2.39
N GLN A 73 8.42 -20.61 1.49
CA GLN A 73 9.81 -20.20 1.77
C GLN A 73 9.85 -19.10 2.83
N ALA A 74 9.00 -18.09 2.70
CA ALA A 74 8.89 -16.99 3.65
C ALA A 74 8.41 -17.45 5.04
N PHE A 75 7.66 -18.55 5.11
CA PHE A 75 7.16 -19.11 6.36
C PHE A 75 8.08 -20.20 6.95
N GLY A 76 9.08 -20.65 6.17
CA GLY A 76 10.09 -21.63 6.56
C GLY A 76 9.48 -22.95 7.07
N ASP A 77 10.04 -23.47 8.17
CA ASP A 77 9.58 -24.72 8.79
C ASP A 77 8.16 -24.67 9.33
N GLY A 78 7.56 -23.47 9.48
CA GLY A 78 6.17 -23.34 9.88
C GLY A 78 5.18 -23.79 8.80
N ALA A 79 5.61 -23.93 7.54
CA ALA A 79 4.74 -24.28 6.43
C ALA A 79 4.38 -25.77 6.48
N SER A 80 3.09 -26.08 6.65
CA SER A 80 2.58 -27.46 6.64
C SER A 80 2.80 -28.13 5.28
N ASP A 81 2.89 -29.46 5.26
CA ASP A 81 3.07 -30.24 4.01
C ASP A 81 1.97 -29.96 2.98
N GLY A 82 0.71 -29.81 3.41
CA GLY A 82 -0.38 -29.44 2.52
C GLY A 82 -0.19 -28.07 1.86
N TRP A 83 0.46 -27.12 2.56
CA TRP A 83 0.76 -25.80 2.01
C TRP A 83 1.88 -25.88 0.98
N LYS A 84 2.96 -26.59 1.30
CA LYS A 84 4.06 -26.85 0.37
C LYS A 84 3.55 -27.56 -0.89
N ALA A 85 2.67 -28.54 -0.73
CA ALA A 85 2.03 -29.24 -1.85
C ALA A 85 1.13 -28.30 -2.69
N TYR A 86 0.40 -27.38 -2.03
CA TYR A 86 -0.42 -26.39 -2.74
C TYR A 86 0.42 -25.38 -3.54
N LEU A 87 1.52 -24.89 -2.98
CA LEU A 87 2.42 -23.98 -3.72
C LEU A 87 3.18 -24.70 -4.83
N ARG A 88 3.49 -25.98 -4.64
CA ARG A 88 4.01 -26.84 -5.71
C ARG A 88 3.02 -26.99 -6.86
N LEU A 89 1.72 -27.15 -6.57
CA LEU A 89 0.68 -27.17 -7.60
C LEU A 89 0.68 -25.88 -8.43
N TRP A 90 0.79 -24.72 -7.77
CA TRP A 90 0.88 -23.44 -8.46
C TRP A 90 2.16 -23.28 -9.27
N ARG A 91 3.30 -23.80 -8.79
CA ARG A 91 4.53 -23.86 -9.60
C ARG A 91 4.33 -24.73 -10.84
N ALA A 92 3.73 -25.91 -10.69
CA ALA A 92 3.45 -26.78 -11.83
C ALA A 92 2.47 -26.13 -12.83
N HIS A 93 1.47 -25.38 -12.35
CA HIS A 93 0.62 -24.54 -13.21
C HIS A 93 1.43 -23.46 -13.94
N HIS A 94 2.37 -22.80 -13.26
CA HIS A 94 3.20 -21.77 -13.87
C HIS A 94 4.10 -22.31 -14.98
N ASP A 95 4.70 -23.49 -14.74
CA ASP A 95 5.58 -24.20 -15.66
C ASP A 95 4.83 -24.74 -16.89
N ASP A 96 3.65 -25.34 -16.66
CA ASP A 96 2.73 -25.80 -17.71
C ASP A 96 1.30 -25.24 -17.48
N PRO A 97 1.02 -24.03 -17.97
CA PRO A 97 -0.29 -23.42 -17.79
C PRO A 97 -1.38 -24.12 -18.60
N SER A 98 -1.03 -24.96 -19.58
CA SER A 98 -1.97 -25.71 -20.42
C SER A 98 -2.50 -26.98 -19.75
N SER A 99 -1.88 -27.40 -18.63
CA SER A 99 -2.19 -28.64 -17.93
C SER A 99 -3.65 -28.73 -17.46
N GLU A 100 -4.49 -29.41 -18.25
CA GLU A 100 -5.91 -29.58 -17.97
C GLU A 100 -6.22 -30.12 -16.55
N PRO A 101 -5.51 -31.13 -16.01
CA PRO A 101 -5.79 -31.63 -14.66
C PRO A 101 -5.53 -30.57 -13.57
N ILE A 102 -4.47 -29.77 -13.72
CA ILE A 102 -4.14 -28.70 -12.77
C ILE A 102 -5.20 -27.60 -12.83
N ARG A 103 -5.58 -27.18 -14.05
CA ARG A 103 -6.60 -26.15 -14.26
C ARG A 103 -7.96 -26.61 -13.74
N GLN A 104 -8.36 -27.85 -14.02
CA GLN A 104 -9.58 -28.46 -13.50
C GLN A 104 -9.58 -28.49 -11.97
N PHE A 105 -8.46 -28.86 -11.35
CA PHE A 105 -8.34 -28.91 -9.90
C PHE A 105 -8.47 -27.52 -9.26
N LEU A 106 -7.82 -26.51 -9.86
CA LEU A 106 -7.92 -25.10 -9.45
C LEU A 106 -9.25 -24.46 -9.86
N GLY A 107 -10.08 -25.09 -10.68
CA GLY A 107 -11.30 -24.47 -11.20
C GLY A 107 -11.05 -23.29 -12.15
N LEU A 108 -9.90 -23.27 -12.82
CA LEU A 108 -9.56 -22.34 -13.89
C LEU A 108 -10.22 -22.79 -15.21
N PRO A 109 -10.62 -21.87 -16.11
CA PRO A 109 -11.15 -22.24 -17.43
C PRO A 109 -10.07 -22.90 -18.29
N VAL A 110 -10.41 -23.54 -19.41
CA VAL A 110 -9.41 -24.27 -20.24
C VAL A 110 -8.35 -23.33 -20.84
N THR A 111 -8.75 -22.17 -21.35
CA THR A 111 -7.85 -21.23 -22.03
C THR A 111 -7.59 -19.97 -21.19
N GLY A 112 -8.61 -19.27 -20.69
CA GLY A 112 -8.42 -17.97 -20.02
C GLY A 112 -7.80 -18.01 -18.61
N THR A 113 -7.50 -16.85 -18.03
CA THR A 113 -7.11 -16.75 -16.60
C THR A 113 -8.33 -16.84 -15.67
N THR A 114 -9.49 -16.37 -16.14
CA THR A 114 -10.77 -16.34 -15.43
C THR A 114 -11.92 -16.53 -16.44
N GLU A 115 -13.11 -16.89 -15.97
CA GLU A 115 -14.32 -16.97 -16.81
C GLU A 115 -15.43 -16.09 -16.21
N ALA A 116 -15.52 -14.84 -16.66
CA ALA A 116 -16.57 -13.91 -16.26
C ALA A 116 -17.75 -13.96 -17.23
N LYS A 117 -18.89 -14.49 -16.76
CA LYS A 117 -20.15 -14.55 -17.51
C LYS A 117 -21.01 -13.34 -17.18
N ILE A 118 -21.29 -12.51 -18.18
CA ILE A 118 -22.18 -11.37 -18.05
C ILE A 118 -23.58 -11.77 -18.54
N ALA A 119 -24.58 -11.48 -17.73
CA ALA A 119 -25.98 -11.65 -18.09
C ALA A 119 -26.82 -10.50 -17.56
N ARG A 120 -27.95 -10.23 -18.22
CA ARG A 120 -28.94 -9.28 -17.71
C ARG A 120 -29.47 -9.74 -16.35
N GLY A 121 -29.49 -8.82 -15.38
CA GLY A 121 -29.91 -9.09 -14.01
C GLY A 121 -31.36 -9.56 -13.91
N ARG A 122 -31.60 -10.71 -13.27
CA ARG A 122 -32.95 -11.28 -13.07
C ARG A 122 -33.43 -11.14 -11.63
N SER A 123 -32.58 -11.43 -10.66
CA SER A 123 -32.88 -11.33 -9.23
C SER A 123 -31.67 -10.82 -8.46
N ALA A 124 -31.84 -9.67 -7.81
CA ALA A 124 -30.86 -9.09 -6.89
C ALA A 124 -31.32 -9.28 -5.45
N PRO A 125 -30.41 -9.22 -4.46
CA PRO A 125 -30.80 -9.12 -3.05
C PRO A 125 -31.87 -8.05 -2.83
N ARG A 126 -32.96 -8.39 -2.11
CA ARG A 126 -34.12 -7.50 -1.95
C ARG A 126 -33.76 -6.11 -1.38
N TRP A 127 -32.75 -6.06 -0.51
CA TRP A 127 -32.27 -4.82 0.10
C TRP A 127 -31.56 -3.87 -0.88
N LEU A 128 -31.22 -4.29 -2.11
CA LEU A 128 -30.74 -3.39 -3.16
C LEU A 128 -31.87 -2.62 -3.84
N GLN A 129 -33.09 -3.15 -3.82
CA GLN A 129 -34.25 -2.58 -4.52
C GLN A 129 -34.04 -2.33 -6.02
N TRP A 130 -33.12 -3.06 -6.66
CA TRP A 130 -32.89 -2.99 -8.10
C TRP A 130 -33.91 -3.86 -8.85
N SER A 131 -34.58 -3.30 -9.85
CA SER A 131 -35.56 -4.01 -10.66
C SER A 131 -34.88 -4.95 -11.67
N ALA A 132 -35.58 -6.00 -12.07
CA ALA A 132 -35.08 -6.92 -13.10
C ALA A 132 -34.76 -6.16 -14.39
N GLY A 133 -33.57 -6.38 -14.93
CA GLY A 133 -33.10 -5.71 -16.13
C GLY A 133 -32.57 -4.29 -15.96
N SER A 134 -32.54 -3.72 -14.75
CA SER A 134 -31.91 -2.41 -14.45
C SER A 134 -30.43 -2.49 -14.08
N TYR A 135 -29.84 -3.68 -14.15
CA TYR A 135 -28.46 -3.99 -13.76
C TYR A 135 -28.03 -5.25 -14.52
N GLN A 136 -26.73 -5.48 -14.54
CA GLN A 136 -26.12 -6.70 -15.04
C GLN A 136 -25.56 -7.55 -13.90
N GLN A 137 -25.49 -8.86 -14.12
CA GLN A 137 -24.86 -9.80 -13.22
C GLN A 137 -23.61 -10.36 -13.89
N VAL A 138 -22.45 -10.10 -13.31
CA VAL A 138 -21.19 -10.75 -13.69
C VAL A 138 -20.96 -11.91 -12.74
N THR A 139 -20.78 -13.11 -13.29
CA THR A 139 -20.58 -14.33 -12.51
C THR A 139 -19.25 -14.95 -12.86
N THR A 140 -18.40 -15.16 -11.86
CA THR A 140 -17.10 -15.84 -11.95
C THR A 140 -17.13 -17.11 -11.08
N PRO A 141 -16.06 -17.93 -11.02
CA PRO A 141 -16.03 -19.10 -10.13
C PRO A 141 -16.33 -18.75 -8.65
N HIS A 142 -15.77 -17.66 -8.13
CA HIS A 142 -15.86 -17.30 -6.71
C HIS A 142 -16.81 -16.14 -6.42
N PHE A 143 -17.19 -15.33 -7.41
CA PHE A 143 -17.96 -14.10 -7.19
C PHE A 143 -19.26 -14.03 -8.00
N THR A 144 -20.21 -13.28 -7.44
CA THR A 144 -21.38 -12.75 -8.13
C THR A 144 -21.39 -11.25 -7.94
N VAL A 145 -21.16 -10.51 -9.02
CA VAL A 145 -21.15 -9.05 -9.06
C VAL A 145 -22.47 -8.56 -9.62
N TYR A 146 -23.20 -7.76 -8.84
CA TYR A 146 -24.36 -7.00 -9.29
C TYR A 146 -23.87 -5.63 -9.71
N SER A 147 -23.89 -5.32 -11.02
CA SER A 147 -23.28 -4.10 -11.54
C SER A 147 -24.27 -3.21 -12.30
N ARG A 148 -24.14 -1.90 -12.09
CA ARG A 148 -24.72 -0.84 -12.94
C ARG A 148 -23.65 -0.04 -13.69
N ALA A 149 -22.38 -0.40 -13.52
CA ALA A 149 -21.27 0.14 -14.30
C ALA A 149 -21.23 -0.50 -15.70
N GLU A 150 -20.35 0.02 -16.56
CA GLU A 150 -20.12 -0.49 -17.91
C GLU A 150 -19.59 -1.93 -17.91
N ASP A 151 -19.87 -2.67 -18.98
CA ASP A 151 -19.58 -4.11 -19.10
C ASP A 151 -18.08 -4.41 -18.98
N ASP A 152 -17.23 -3.61 -19.64
CA ASP A 152 -15.78 -3.81 -19.65
C ASP A 152 -15.18 -3.59 -18.26
N PHE A 153 -15.53 -2.48 -17.60
CA PHE A 153 -15.10 -2.20 -16.23
C PHE A 153 -15.60 -3.29 -15.25
N SER A 154 -16.86 -3.71 -15.40
CA SER A 154 -17.44 -4.76 -14.55
C SER A 154 -16.73 -6.10 -14.72
N ARG A 155 -16.30 -6.43 -15.94
CA ARG A 155 -15.52 -7.62 -16.27
C ARG A 155 -14.10 -7.54 -15.71
N GLU A 156 -13.42 -6.42 -15.93
CA GLU A 156 -12.06 -6.18 -15.43
C GLU A 156 -12.00 -6.27 -13.91
N MET A 157 -12.93 -5.59 -13.22
CA MET A 157 -13.05 -5.64 -11.77
C MET A 157 -13.30 -7.08 -11.30
N ALA A 158 -14.23 -7.82 -11.91
CA ALA A 158 -14.51 -9.20 -11.54
C ALA A 158 -13.29 -10.12 -11.73
N ASN A 159 -12.48 -9.87 -12.77
CA ASN A 159 -11.24 -10.61 -12.99
C ASN A 159 -10.16 -10.28 -11.95
N ASP A 160 -10.01 -9.01 -11.56
CA ASP A 160 -9.11 -8.59 -10.48
C ASP A 160 -9.47 -9.27 -9.14
N LEU A 161 -10.77 -9.38 -8.82
CA LEU A 161 -11.22 -10.08 -7.62
C LEU A 161 -10.83 -11.57 -7.63
N GLU A 162 -10.95 -12.25 -8.77
CA GLU A 162 -10.55 -13.66 -8.94
C GLU A 162 -9.04 -13.84 -8.79
N VAL A 163 -8.22 -12.99 -9.41
CA VAL A 163 -6.76 -13.10 -9.28
C VAL A 163 -6.33 -12.81 -7.84
N CYS A 164 -6.91 -11.79 -7.20
CA CYS A 164 -6.66 -11.49 -5.80
C CYS A 164 -7.06 -12.65 -4.88
N TYR A 165 -8.20 -13.31 -5.13
CA TYR A 165 -8.60 -14.52 -4.41
C TYR A 165 -7.54 -15.63 -4.50
N TRP A 166 -6.99 -15.89 -5.69
CA TRP A 166 -5.95 -16.92 -5.87
C TRP A 166 -4.63 -16.58 -5.20
N ILE A 167 -4.25 -15.30 -5.17
CA ILE A 167 -3.05 -14.86 -4.45
C ILE A 167 -3.28 -14.97 -2.94
N TRP A 168 -4.45 -14.54 -2.46
CA TRP A 168 -4.82 -14.63 -1.05
C TRP A 168 -4.86 -16.08 -0.55
N THR A 169 -5.36 -17.04 -1.34
CA THR A 169 -5.39 -18.46 -0.95
C THR A 169 -3.99 -19.07 -0.87
N GLN A 170 -3.05 -18.66 -1.72
CA GLN A 170 -1.63 -19.05 -1.62
C GLN A 170 -0.99 -18.46 -0.36
N MET A 171 -1.31 -17.22 0.01
CA MET A 171 -0.80 -16.58 1.22
C MET A 171 -1.40 -17.19 2.48
N PHE A 172 -2.69 -17.47 2.53
CA PHE A 172 -3.37 -17.85 3.77
C PHE A 172 -3.82 -19.31 3.80
N PHE A 173 -3.03 -20.20 3.18
CA PHE A 173 -3.43 -21.57 2.90
C PHE A 173 -3.90 -22.42 4.10
N PRO A 174 -3.53 -22.21 5.38
CA PRO A 174 -4.16 -23.02 6.41
C PRO A 174 -5.52 -22.46 6.89
N MET A 175 -5.95 -21.27 6.48
CA MET A 175 -7.11 -20.58 7.07
C MET A 175 -8.40 -20.68 6.26
N TRP A 176 -8.30 -20.81 4.95
CA TRP A 176 -9.45 -20.80 4.05
C TRP A 176 -10.26 -22.11 4.05
N GLU A 177 -11.46 -22.08 3.44
CA GLU A 177 -12.49 -23.10 3.60
C GLU A 177 -12.14 -24.46 2.99
N ALA A 178 -11.54 -24.46 1.79
CA ALA A 178 -11.27 -25.67 1.02
C ALA A 178 -9.88 -26.27 1.30
N ARG A 179 -9.14 -25.77 2.30
CA ARG A 179 -7.84 -26.33 2.73
C ARG A 179 -7.85 -27.85 2.94
N ALA A 180 -8.95 -28.39 3.45
CA ALA A 180 -9.09 -29.84 3.70
C ALA A 180 -9.24 -30.62 2.40
N GLN A 181 -9.89 -30.03 1.38
CA GLN A 181 -9.95 -30.63 0.04
C GLN A 181 -8.54 -30.69 -0.54
N VAL A 182 -7.76 -29.61 -0.42
CA VAL A 182 -6.37 -29.60 -0.90
C VAL A 182 -5.50 -30.58 -0.12
N ALA A 183 -5.55 -30.57 1.21
CA ALA A 183 -4.79 -31.51 2.02
C ALA A 183 -5.14 -32.98 1.72
N THR A 184 -6.42 -33.29 1.45
CA THR A 184 -6.85 -34.65 1.13
C THR A 184 -6.40 -35.06 -0.27
N ASN A 185 -6.64 -34.22 -1.28
CA ASN A 185 -6.27 -34.56 -2.65
C ASN A 185 -4.75 -34.62 -2.81
N LEU A 186 -3.98 -33.76 -2.14
CA LEU A 186 -2.53 -33.68 -2.30
C LEU A 186 -1.75 -34.44 -1.21
N ALA A 187 -2.39 -35.22 -0.33
CA ALA A 187 -1.73 -35.91 0.79
C ALA A 187 -0.60 -36.87 0.35
N GLY A 188 -0.69 -37.44 -0.84
CA GLY A 188 0.31 -38.35 -1.41
C GLY A 188 1.24 -37.69 -2.43
N LEU A 189 1.08 -36.38 -2.68
CA LEU A 189 1.87 -35.67 -3.68
C LEU A 189 3.29 -35.44 -3.16
N ASN A 190 4.16 -36.42 -3.42
CA ASN A 190 5.59 -36.36 -3.15
C ASN A 190 6.34 -35.72 -4.35
N GLN A 191 7.62 -36.02 -4.57
CA GLN A 191 8.42 -35.55 -5.72
C GLN A 191 7.87 -35.92 -7.13
N GLN A 192 6.71 -36.56 -7.22
CA GLN A 192 6.04 -36.94 -8.45
C GLN A 192 5.53 -35.75 -9.29
N ASP A 193 5.29 -35.99 -10.57
CA ASP A 193 4.66 -35.02 -11.46
C ASP A 193 3.22 -34.69 -11.01
N VAL A 194 2.92 -33.40 -10.85
CA VAL A 194 1.65 -32.93 -10.30
C VAL A 194 0.50 -33.24 -11.25
N SER A 195 0.70 -33.08 -12.56
CA SER A 195 -0.34 -33.31 -13.57
C SER A 195 -0.72 -34.79 -13.62
N ALA A 196 0.28 -35.68 -13.69
CA ALA A 196 0.07 -37.13 -13.66
C ALA A 196 -0.63 -37.59 -12.37
N TYR A 197 -0.23 -37.03 -11.22
CA TYR A 197 -0.87 -37.34 -9.95
C TYR A 197 -2.36 -36.94 -9.95
N LEU A 198 -2.70 -35.73 -10.37
CA LEU A 198 -4.09 -35.26 -10.44
C LEU A 198 -4.94 -36.03 -11.47
N LYS A 199 -4.35 -36.55 -12.55
CA LYS A 199 -5.06 -37.47 -13.46
C LYS A 199 -5.50 -38.76 -12.77
N SER A 200 -4.70 -39.27 -11.83
CA SER A 200 -5.01 -40.49 -11.09
C SER A 200 -6.03 -40.27 -9.96
N GLN A 201 -6.21 -39.02 -9.51
CA GLN A 201 -7.12 -38.63 -8.44
C GLN A 201 -7.91 -37.38 -8.86
N PRO A 202 -8.91 -37.54 -9.76
CA PRO A 202 -9.65 -36.41 -10.29
C PRO A 202 -10.47 -35.75 -9.17
N GLY A 203 -10.17 -34.49 -8.91
CA GLY A 203 -10.84 -33.68 -7.91
C GLY A 203 -10.82 -32.22 -8.32
N ARG A 204 -11.62 -31.39 -7.64
CA ARG A 204 -11.56 -29.94 -7.80
C ARG A 204 -11.81 -29.22 -6.49
N ILE A 205 -11.18 -28.05 -6.35
CA ILE A 205 -11.45 -27.13 -5.26
C ILE A 205 -12.80 -26.47 -5.52
N THR A 206 -13.68 -26.53 -4.51
CA THR A 206 -14.98 -25.87 -4.55
C THR A 206 -15.19 -25.03 -3.30
N ILE A 207 -15.82 -23.88 -3.48
CA ILE A 207 -16.34 -23.06 -2.38
C ILE A 207 -17.82 -23.35 -2.14
N ARG A 208 -18.31 -23.16 -0.91
CA ARG A 208 -19.72 -23.40 -0.59
C ARG A 208 -20.68 -22.44 -1.28
N ARG A 209 -20.29 -21.18 -1.41
CA ARG A 209 -21.13 -20.11 -1.98
C ARG A 209 -20.27 -19.06 -2.64
N LYS A 210 -20.75 -18.47 -3.73
CA LYS A 210 -20.10 -17.32 -4.35
C LYS A 210 -20.26 -16.09 -3.46
N MET A 211 -19.18 -15.33 -3.31
CA MET A 211 -19.17 -14.07 -2.59
C MET A 211 -19.85 -12.98 -3.41
N ARG A 212 -20.56 -12.07 -2.74
CA ARG A 212 -21.33 -11.02 -3.41
C ARG A 212 -20.57 -9.71 -3.42
N VAL A 213 -20.65 -9.03 -4.56
CA VAL A 213 -20.16 -7.67 -4.76
C VAL A 213 -21.24 -6.84 -5.45
N VAL A 214 -21.37 -5.59 -5.05
CA VAL A 214 -22.24 -4.60 -5.68
C VAL A 214 -21.35 -3.51 -6.26
N LEU A 215 -21.50 -3.27 -7.55
CA LEU A 215 -20.77 -2.25 -8.28
C LEU A 215 -21.75 -1.19 -8.80
N PHE A 216 -21.74 -0.03 -8.17
CA PHE A 216 -22.53 1.12 -8.59
C PHE A 216 -21.89 1.80 -9.81
N ARG A 217 -22.70 2.53 -10.57
CA ARG A 217 -22.25 3.24 -11.77
C ARG A 217 -21.23 4.33 -11.45
N ASP A 218 -21.42 5.03 -10.33
CA ASP A 218 -20.62 6.18 -9.93
C ASP A 218 -20.73 6.43 -8.42
N SER A 219 -19.92 7.37 -7.92
CA SER A 219 -19.89 7.72 -6.49
C SER A 219 -21.21 8.32 -5.99
N ALA A 220 -21.98 8.98 -6.85
CA ALA A 220 -23.25 9.58 -6.47
C ALA A 220 -24.30 8.51 -6.18
N GLU A 221 -24.40 7.48 -7.03
CA GLU A 221 -25.30 6.34 -6.81
C GLU A 221 -24.91 5.54 -5.56
N TYR A 222 -23.62 5.33 -5.34
CA TYR A 222 -23.07 4.69 -4.14
C TYR A 222 -23.49 5.42 -2.86
N GLN A 223 -23.29 6.74 -2.81
CA GLN A 223 -23.67 7.57 -1.67
C GLN A 223 -25.19 7.63 -1.48
N GLN A 224 -25.97 7.74 -2.55
CA GLN A 224 -27.42 7.73 -2.47
C GLN A 224 -27.96 6.44 -1.86
N THR A 225 -27.35 5.30 -2.21
CA THR A 225 -27.80 3.98 -1.76
C THR A 225 -27.38 3.69 -0.32
N LEU A 226 -26.16 4.11 0.08
CA LEU A 226 -25.57 3.71 1.36
C LEU A 226 -25.56 4.80 2.43
N GLY A 227 -25.63 6.08 2.05
CA GLY A 227 -25.47 7.21 2.96
C GLY A 227 -26.51 7.30 4.07
N GLY A 228 -27.72 6.78 3.84
CA GLY A 228 -28.77 6.70 4.86
C GLY A 228 -28.50 5.66 5.95
N GLU A 229 -27.72 4.61 5.65
CA GLU A 229 -27.42 3.52 6.59
C GLU A 229 -26.01 3.63 7.19
N ILE A 230 -25.07 4.23 6.46
CA ILE A 230 -23.64 4.23 6.80
C ILE A 230 -23.12 5.67 6.83
N PRO A 231 -23.05 6.29 8.03
CA PRO A 231 -22.51 7.64 8.16
C PRO A 231 -21.04 7.70 7.73
N GLY A 232 -20.68 8.66 6.86
CA GLY A 232 -19.30 8.87 6.40
C GLY A 232 -18.91 8.08 5.15
N ILE A 233 -19.86 7.39 4.51
CA ILE A 233 -19.60 6.57 3.32
C ILE A 233 -19.12 7.39 2.12
N GLU A 234 -19.42 8.69 2.08
CA GLU A 234 -18.93 9.63 1.07
C GLU A 234 -17.40 9.81 1.07
N GLN A 235 -16.75 9.40 2.17
CA GLN A 235 -15.31 9.41 2.34
C GLN A 235 -14.67 8.05 2.04
N SER A 236 -15.36 7.13 1.37
CA SER A 236 -14.86 5.80 1.07
C SER A 236 -15.13 5.46 -0.40
N THR A 237 -14.14 4.86 -1.06
CA THR A 237 -14.24 4.33 -2.43
C THR A 237 -14.76 2.88 -2.45
N GLY A 238 -14.87 2.25 -1.28
CA GLY A 238 -15.40 0.90 -1.12
C GLY A 238 -15.68 0.52 0.33
N PHE A 239 -16.59 -0.42 0.54
CA PHE A 239 -17.00 -0.87 1.87
C PHE A 239 -17.44 -2.33 1.91
N TYR A 240 -16.88 -3.12 2.82
CA TYR A 240 -17.38 -4.44 3.18
C TYR A 240 -18.39 -4.38 4.33
N ASN A 241 -19.56 -5.00 4.11
CA ASN A 241 -20.60 -5.14 5.12
C ASN A 241 -20.70 -6.58 5.64
N ASP A 242 -20.36 -6.82 6.90
CA ASP A 242 -20.48 -8.13 7.57
C ASP A 242 -21.91 -8.70 7.58
N ASP A 243 -22.90 -7.85 7.80
CA ASP A 243 -24.29 -8.27 7.99
C ASP A 243 -24.92 -8.69 6.65
N LYS A 244 -24.60 -7.94 5.60
CA LYS A 244 -25.01 -8.24 4.22
C LYS A 244 -24.07 -9.25 3.56
N GLN A 245 -22.87 -9.50 4.09
CA GLN A 245 -21.83 -10.35 3.49
C GLN A 245 -21.59 -9.95 2.03
N THR A 246 -21.27 -8.68 1.82
CA THR A 246 -21.22 -8.06 0.50
C THR A 246 -20.26 -6.86 0.53
N ILE A 247 -19.42 -6.76 -0.50
CA ILE A 247 -18.63 -5.55 -0.78
C ILE A 247 -19.48 -4.61 -1.65
N PHE A 248 -19.37 -3.32 -1.37
CA PHE A 248 -19.94 -2.24 -2.15
C PHE A 248 -18.81 -1.38 -2.73
N LEU A 249 -18.84 -1.16 -4.05
CA LEU A 249 -17.84 -0.40 -4.82
C LEU A 249 -18.57 0.47 -5.85
N TYR A 250 -17.89 1.47 -6.42
CA TYR A 250 -18.39 2.22 -7.58
C TYR A 250 -17.33 2.34 -8.66
N ALA A 251 -17.75 2.53 -9.91
CA ALA A 251 -16.82 2.80 -11.00
C ALA A 251 -16.30 4.25 -10.95
N SER A 252 -14.99 4.42 -11.10
CA SER A 252 -14.33 5.73 -11.16
C SER A 252 -13.15 5.71 -12.12
N ASN A 253 -12.87 6.86 -12.74
CA ASN A 253 -11.70 7.03 -13.61
C ASN A 253 -10.37 6.95 -12.83
N ASP A 254 -10.41 7.28 -11.54
CA ASP A 254 -9.30 7.08 -10.59
C ASP A 254 -9.50 5.77 -9.81
N ASP A 255 -9.76 4.65 -10.51
CA ASP A 255 -10.03 3.34 -9.91
C ASP A 255 -8.98 2.99 -8.84
N ASP A 256 -9.42 2.99 -7.58
CA ASP A 256 -8.57 2.69 -6.44
C ASP A 256 -8.55 1.18 -6.19
N VAL A 257 -7.79 0.49 -7.03
CA VAL A 257 -7.52 -0.95 -6.94
C VAL A 257 -7.05 -1.34 -5.53
N ALA A 258 -6.31 -0.47 -4.83
CA ALA A 258 -5.86 -0.73 -3.46
C ALA A 258 -7.05 -0.79 -2.50
N THR A 259 -7.93 0.21 -2.51
CA THR A 259 -9.14 0.17 -1.65
C THR A 259 -10.04 -1.01 -1.99
N ARG A 260 -10.24 -1.34 -3.26
CA ARG A 260 -11.00 -2.55 -3.65
C ARG A 260 -10.43 -3.81 -3.02
N ARG A 261 -9.10 -3.97 -3.06
CA ARG A 261 -8.41 -5.14 -2.49
C ARG A 261 -8.43 -5.15 -0.97
N HIS A 262 -8.36 -3.98 -0.31
CA HIS A 262 -8.55 -3.84 1.13
C HIS A 262 -9.90 -4.41 1.58
N GLU A 263 -10.98 -3.98 0.93
CA GLU A 263 -12.33 -4.46 1.25
C GLU A 263 -12.53 -5.93 0.87
N LEU A 264 -11.89 -6.39 -0.21
CA LEU A 264 -11.88 -7.81 -0.56
C LEU A 264 -11.23 -8.66 0.51
N VAL A 265 -10.12 -8.25 1.10
CA VAL A 265 -9.47 -9.03 2.18
C VAL A 265 -10.39 -9.20 3.39
N HIS A 266 -11.13 -8.17 3.78
CA HIS A 266 -12.16 -8.29 4.83
C HIS A 266 -13.18 -9.37 4.47
N GLN A 267 -13.70 -9.33 3.24
CA GLN A 267 -14.64 -10.33 2.74
C GLN A 267 -14.04 -11.75 2.72
N LEU A 268 -12.82 -11.91 2.22
CA LEU A 268 -12.16 -13.21 2.09
C LEU A 268 -11.93 -13.85 3.46
N PHE A 269 -11.44 -13.09 4.44
CA PHE A 269 -11.31 -13.62 5.79
C PHE A 269 -12.67 -13.96 6.41
N ARG A 270 -13.71 -13.17 6.13
CA ARG A 270 -15.03 -13.39 6.71
C ARG A 270 -15.79 -14.56 6.08
N GLU A 271 -15.66 -14.75 4.78
CA GLU A 271 -16.53 -15.63 3.98
C GLU A 271 -15.79 -16.79 3.33
N ALA A 272 -14.51 -16.62 2.97
CA ALA A 272 -13.68 -17.67 2.38
C ALA A 272 -12.89 -18.47 3.43
N THR A 273 -13.03 -18.15 4.73
CA THR A 273 -12.55 -18.99 5.83
C THR A 273 -13.70 -19.74 6.49
N ARG A 274 -13.39 -20.82 7.24
CA ARG A 274 -14.37 -21.47 8.12
C ARG A 274 -14.56 -20.66 9.42
N SER A 275 -14.78 -19.36 9.30
CA SER A 275 -14.97 -18.49 10.45
C SER A 275 -16.15 -18.97 11.29
N LYS A 276 -15.91 -19.13 12.60
CA LYS A 276 -16.93 -19.54 13.57
C LYS A 276 -17.54 -18.38 14.35
N LEU A 277 -17.27 -17.14 13.95
CA LEU A 277 -17.71 -15.94 14.66
C LEU A 277 -19.24 -15.73 14.65
N GLY A 278 -19.99 -16.40 13.76
CA GLY A 278 -21.43 -16.19 13.65
C GLY A 278 -21.73 -14.72 13.34
N ARG A 279 -22.49 -14.04 14.22
CA ARG A 279 -22.80 -12.59 14.09
C ARG A 279 -21.74 -11.65 14.67
N ALA A 280 -20.78 -12.16 15.46
CA ALA A 280 -19.69 -11.33 15.98
C ALA A 280 -18.78 -10.86 14.83
N LYS A 281 -18.20 -9.66 14.96
CA LYS A 281 -17.28 -9.10 13.96
C LYS A 281 -15.83 -9.27 14.44
N PRO A 282 -14.87 -9.48 13.52
CA PRO A 282 -13.48 -9.72 13.89
C PRO A 282 -12.89 -8.49 14.61
N GLY A 283 -12.25 -8.71 15.75
CA GLY A 283 -11.62 -7.64 16.53
C GLY A 283 -12.60 -6.68 17.21
N ASP A 284 -13.85 -7.08 17.45
CA ASP A 284 -14.84 -6.24 18.16
C ASP A 284 -14.33 -5.81 19.55
N ASP A 285 -13.74 -6.73 20.32
CA ASP A 285 -13.31 -6.46 21.70
C ASP A 285 -11.88 -5.91 21.81
N ASN A 286 -10.96 -6.43 21.00
CA ASN A 286 -9.54 -6.04 20.97
C ASN A 286 -8.83 -6.57 19.73
N GLY A 287 -7.62 -6.06 19.48
CA GLY A 287 -6.77 -6.53 18.39
C GLY A 287 -7.31 -6.18 17.01
N PHE A 288 -8.10 -5.11 16.90
CA PHE A 288 -8.66 -4.68 15.61
C PHE A 288 -7.57 -4.26 14.61
N TRP A 289 -6.41 -3.84 15.11
CA TRP A 289 -5.27 -3.43 14.28
C TRP A 289 -4.85 -4.47 13.24
N ILE A 290 -4.91 -5.77 13.56
CA ILE A 290 -4.47 -6.80 12.60
C ILE A 290 -5.51 -7.04 11.50
N VAL A 291 -6.78 -6.75 11.77
CA VAL A 291 -7.87 -6.84 10.77
C VAL A 291 -7.66 -5.76 9.71
N GLU A 292 -7.42 -4.53 10.13
CA GLU A 292 -7.18 -3.41 9.20
C GLU A 292 -5.76 -3.43 8.64
N GLY A 293 -4.78 -3.88 9.43
CA GLY A 293 -3.39 -4.03 9.02
C GLY A 293 -3.21 -5.04 7.91
N ILE A 294 -3.89 -6.20 7.96
CA ILE A 294 -3.78 -7.22 6.89
C ILE A 294 -4.50 -6.80 5.61
N ALA A 295 -5.58 -6.04 5.72
CA ALA A 295 -6.26 -5.46 4.57
C ALA A 295 -5.39 -4.38 3.91
N GLY A 296 -4.81 -3.48 4.72
CA GLY A 296 -3.86 -2.47 4.26
C GLY A 296 -2.56 -3.04 3.69
N TYR A 297 -2.13 -4.20 4.19
CA TYR A 297 -1.02 -4.95 3.59
C TYR A 297 -1.32 -5.37 2.15
N PHE A 298 -2.54 -5.80 1.84
CA PHE A 298 -2.94 -6.18 0.48
C PHE A 298 -3.13 -5.02 -0.49
N GLU A 299 -3.17 -3.77 -0.02
CA GLU A 299 -3.08 -2.60 -0.89
C GLU A 299 -1.74 -2.55 -1.65
N SER A 300 -0.70 -3.17 -1.10
CA SER A 300 0.59 -3.34 -1.77
C SER A 300 0.61 -4.44 -2.83
N LEU A 301 -0.50 -5.17 -3.03
CA LEU A 301 -0.56 -6.22 -4.05
C LEU A 301 -0.21 -5.62 -5.43
N ARG A 302 0.76 -6.23 -6.09
CA ARG A 302 1.11 -5.98 -7.49
C ARG A 302 0.99 -7.29 -8.25
N ILE A 303 0.27 -7.26 -9.37
CA ILE A 303 0.04 -8.43 -10.21
C ILE A 303 0.86 -8.20 -11.48
N GLY A 304 1.91 -9.00 -11.67
CA GLY A 304 2.67 -9.06 -12.90
C GLY A 304 2.09 -10.09 -13.88
N THR A 305 2.85 -10.39 -14.94
CA THR A 305 2.44 -11.33 -15.99
C THR A 305 2.45 -12.80 -15.55
N SER A 306 3.37 -13.15 -14.65
CA SER A 306 3.54 -14.52 -14.14
C SER A 306 3.57 -14.60 -12.62
N ILE A 307 4.08 -13.56 -11.96
CA ILE A 307 4.24 -13.48 -10.52
C ILE A 307 3.53 -12.22 -10.01
N ALA A 308 2.90 -12.36 -8.85
CA ALA A 308 2.41 -11.26 -8.04
C ALA A 308 3.26 -11.10 -6.79
N THR A 309 3.32 -9.89 -6.26
CA THR A 309 3.98 -9.58 -4.99
C THR A 309 3.02 -8.88 -4.05
N VAL A 310 3.13 -9.17 -2.75
CA VAL A 310 2.48 -8.40 -1.67
C VAL A 310 3.55 -8.09 -0.64
N GLY A 311 3.58 -6.85 -0.15
CA GLY A 311 4.66 -6.29 0.65
C GLY A 311 5.51 -5.30 -0.17
N GLY A 312 6.73 -5.07 0.29
CA GLY A 312 7.73 -4.29 -0.43
C GLY A 312 7.94 -2.89 0.14
N TRP A 313 9.20 -2.43 0.12
CA TRP A 313 9.59 -1.10 0.58
C TRP A 313 8.86 0.00 -0.19
N ASP A 314 8.46 -0.25 -1.43
CA ASP A 314 7.73 0.68 -2.31
C ASP A 314 6.22 0.73 -2.01
N ALA A 315 5.69 -0.08 -1.08
CA ALA A 315 4.29 -0.08 -0.72
C ALA A 315 3.79 1.34 -0.35
N PRO A 316 2.66 1.82 -0.91
CA PRO A 316 2.21 3.20 -0.70
C PRO A 316 2.08 3.60 0.78
N ARG A 317 1.56 2.67 1.61
CA ARG A 317 1.38 2.88 3.05
C ARG A 317 2.70 3.02 3.82
N LEU A 318 3.77 2.40 3.34
CA LEU A 318 5.08 2.51 3.98
C LEU A 318 5.74 3.87 3.73
N GLN A 319 5.39 4.58 2.66
CA GLN A 319 5.90 5.94 2.40
C GLN A 319 5.45 6.90 3.52
N PHE A 320 4.15 6.86 3.86
CA PHE A 320 3.61 7.64 4.98
C PHE A 320 4.15 7.18 6.34
N ALA A 321 4.33 5.87 6.52
CA ALA A 321 4.92 5.34 7.75
C ALA A 321 6.36 5.82 7.95
N ARG A 322 7.19 5.83 6.90
CA ARG A 322 8.55 6.40 6.94
C ARG A 322 8.51 7.86 7.32
N TYR A 323 7.70 8.66 6.65
CA TYR A 323 7.60 10.08 6.94
C TYR A 323 7.22 10.33 8.41
N ARG A 324 6.16 9.67 8.92
CA ARG A 324 5.75 9.80 10.33
C ARG A 324 6.86 9.37 11.29
N MET A 325 7.44 8.19 11.09
CA MET A 325 8.35 7.59 12.07
C MET A 325 9.78 8.13 12.00
N LEU A 326 10.31 8.36 10.80
CA LEU A 326 11.71 8.75 10.60
C LEU A 326 11.90 10.26 10.61
N VAL A 327 10.90 11.04 10.16
CA VAL A 327 10.96 12.51 10.16
C VAL A 327 10.36 13.08 11.44
N HIS A 328 9.13 12.67 11.79
CA HIS A 328 8.41 13.24 12.94
C HIS A 328 8.63 12.51 14.26
N ASN A 329 9.41 11.41 14.25
CA ASN A 329 9.61 10.53 15.41
C ASN A 329 8.27 10.12 16.06
N ASP A 330 7.23 9.99 15.24
CA ASP A 330 5.90 9.57 15.65
C ASP A 330 5.86 8.04 15.75
N LEU A 331 5.81 7.51 16.98
CA LEU A 331 5.73 6.07 17.24
C LEU A 331 4.49 5.75 18.09
N MET A 332 3.68 4.82 17.60
CA MET A 332 2.63 4.16 18.37
C MET A 332 3.09 2.76 18.82
N PRO A 333 3.21 2.49 20.13
CA PRO A 333 3.57 1.17 20.63
C PRO A 333 2.56 0.10 20.21
N ILE A 334 3.02 -1.13 19.95
CA ILE A 334 2.11 -2.19 19.52
C ILE A 334 1.08 -2.56 20.60
N GLY A 335 1.40 -2.31 21.87
CA GLY A 335 0.48 -2.53 22.98
C GLY A 335 -0.77 -1.65 22.87
N GLU A 336 -0.63 -0.41 22.39
CA GLU A 336 -1.74 0.50 22.15
C GLU A 336 -2.64 -0.02 21.02
N LEU A 337 -2.03 -0.43 19.89
CA LEU A 337 -2.73 -1.04 18.76
C LEU A 337 -3.52 -2.30 19.17
N ARG A 338 -2.95 -3.13 20.05
CA ARG A 338 -3.57 -4.38 20.51
C ARG A 338 -4.77 -4.15 21.41
N ALA A 339 -4.77 -3.09 22.21
CA ALA A 339 -5.83 -2.82 23.17
C ALA A 339 -7.15 -2.49 22.48
N ASP A 340 -7.09 -1.75 21.37
CA ASP A 340 -8.29 -1.26 20.71
C ASP A 340 -9.10 -2.37 20.02
N GLY A 341 -10.36 -2.49 20.43
CA GLY A 341 -11.41 -3.15 19.66
C GLY A 341 -11.96 -2.23 18.57
N ARG A 342 -12.80 -2.77 17.68
CA ARG A 342 -13.29 -2.05 16.48
C ARG A 342 -13.91 -0.70 16.78
N LEU A 343 -14.83 -0.62 17.75
CA LEU A 343 -15.50 0.63 18.09
C LEU A 343 -14.56 1.63 18.77
N ALA A 344 -13.63 1.15 19.61
CA ALA A 344 -12.63 1.98 20.26
C ALA A 344 -11.71 2.64 19.21
N ALA A 345 -11.15 1.83 18.29
CA ALA A 345 -10.34 2.34 17.18
C ALA A 345 -11.09 3.35 16.30
N GLN A 346 -12.35 3.05 15.94
CA GLN A 346 -13.17 3.93 15.10
C GLN A 346 -13.58 5.25 15.78
N GLY A 347 -13.58 5.28 17.12
CA GLY A 347 -13.86 6.47 17.91
C GLY A 347 -12.67 7.39 18.13
N ARG A 348 -11.46 6.98 17.73
CA ARG A 348 -10.23 7.75 17.94
C ARG A 348 -10.24 9.06 17.16
N ALA A 349 -9.75 10.12 17.81
CA ALA A 349 -9.51 11.40 17.14
C ALA A 349 -8.34 11.32 16.14
N ASP A 350 -7.35 10.47 16.43
CA ASP A 350 -6.13 10.24 15.64
C ASP A 350 -6.19 8.96 14.80
N ILE A 351 -7.38 8.57 14.32
CA ILE A 351 -7.59 7.28 13.62
C ILE A 351 -6.66 7.07 12.41
N ALA A 352 -6.31 8.13 11.68
CA ALA A 352 -5.36 8.05 10.56
C ALA A 352 -3.96 7.63 11.02
N ARG A 353 -3.48 8.22 12.13
CA ARG A 353 -2.22 7.84 12.79
C ARG A 353 -2.26 6.38 13.25
N TRP A 354 -3.39 5.94 13.83
CA TRP A 354 -3.57 4.55 14.26
C TRP A 354 -3.51 3.57 13.08
N TYR A 355 -4.20 3.86 11.97
CA TYR A 355 -4.14 3.04 10.76
C TYR A 355 -2.73 2.95 10.18
N ALA A 356 -2.02 4.08 10.09
CA ALA A 356 -0.65 4.11 9.57
C ALA A 356 0.26 3.15 10.36
N HIS A 357 0.18 3.17 11.69
CA HIS A 357 0.98 2.30 12.55
C HIS A 357 0.53 0.83 12.50
N ALA A 358 -0.78 0.56 12.45
CA ALA A 358 -1.31 -0.79 12.32
C ALA A 358 -0.82 -1.47 11.02
N ILE A 359 -0.84 -0.74 9.90
CA ILE A 359 -0.40 -1.24 8.59
C ILE A 359 1.11 -1.38 8.56
N ALA A 360 1.87 -0.39 9.04
CA ALA A 360 3.34 -0.46 9.09
C ALA A 360 3.85 -1.64 9.93
N GLN A 361 3.24 -1.88 11.10
CA GLN A 361 3.56 -3.05 11.92
C GLN A 361 3.22 -4.36 11.21
N THR A 362 2.11 -4.41 10.47
CA THR A 362 1.73 -5.62 9.73
C THR A 362 2.73 -5.94 8.63
N HIS A 363 3.14 -4.95 7.83
CA HIS A 363 4.22 -5.10 6.86
C HIS A 363 5.51 -5.59 7.53
N HIS A 364 5.98 -4.91 8.58
CA HIS A 364 7.20 -5.31 9.29
C HIS A 364 7.15 -6.76 9.79
N LEU A 365 6.03 -7.18 10.38
CA LEU A 365 5.89 -8.54 10.93
C LEU A 365 5.79 -9.62 9.85
N LEU A 366 5.35 -9.27 8.64
CA LEU A 366 5.30 -10.18 7.51
C LEU A 366 6.63 -10.19 6.73
N ASP A 367 7.26 -9.05 6.50
CA ASP A 367 8.31 -8.86 5.50
C ASP A 367 9.72 -8.69 6.07
N SER A 368 9.90 -8.67 7.39
CA SER A 368 11.23 -8.53 8.02
C SER A 368 12.14 -9.77 7.92
N GLY A 369 11.65 -10.86 7.33
CA GLY A 369 12.32 -12.16 7.31
C GLY A 369 12.29 -12.93 8.63
N ASP A 370 11.69 -12.37 9.68
CA ASP A 370 11.52 -13.08 10.94
C ASP A 370 10.31 -14.03 10.87
N THR A 371 10.59 -15.29 10.56
CA THR A 371 9.58 -16.34 10.42
C THR A 371 8.72 -16.49 11.69
N LYS A 372 9.25 -16.21 12.89
CA LYS A 372 8.47 -16.29 14.14
C LYS A 372 7.43 -15.19 14.23
N GLN A 373 7.78 -13.97 13.80
CA GLN A 373 6.86 -12.84 13.75
C GLN A 373 5.77 -13.06 12.69
N ARG A 374 6.17 -13.56 11.52
CA ARG A 374 5.22 -13.93 10.47
C ARG A 374 4.24 -14.99 10.97
N VAL A 375 4.72 -16.05 11.62
CA VAL A 375 3.85 -17.07 12.25
C VAL A 375 2.89 -16.43 13.26
N ALA A 376 3.35 -15.48 14.08
CA ALA A 376 2.51 -14.79 15.05
C ALA A 376 1.35 -14.01 14.40
N ILE A 377 1.55 -13.39 13.23
CA ILE A 377 0.47 -12.75 12.45
C ILE A 377 -0.62 -13.76 12.08
N TYR A 378 -0.22 -14.92 11.57
CA TYR A 378 -1.16 -15.97 11.16
C TYR A 378 -1.94 -16.53 12.35
N GLN A 379 -1.29 -16.67 13.50
CA GLN A 379 -1.96 -17.05 14.74
C GLN A 379 -2.98 -16.01 15.20
N LEU A 380 -2.62 -14.72 15.16
CA LEU A 380 -3.55 -13.65 15.50
C LEU A 380 -4.76 -13.66 14.58
N LEU A 381 -4.56 -13.79 13.27
CA LEU A 381 -5.65 -13.90 12.29
C LEU A 381 -6.52 -15.13 12.57
N ASN A 382 -5.91 -16.28 12.81
CA ASN A 382 -6.63 -17.52 13.14
C ASN A 382 -7.52 -17.35 14.39
N GLN A 383 -7.03 -16.66 15.41
CA GLN A 383 -7.80 -16.33 16.62
C GLN A 383 -8.91 -15.32 16.31
N ARG A 384 -8.59 -14.20 15.63
CA ARG A 384 -9.55 -13.12 15.34
C ARG A 384 -10.72 -13.60 14.49
N TYR A 385 -10.48 -14.48 13.53
CA TYR A 385 -11.50 -15.01 12.63
C TYR A 385 -12.05 -16.37 13.07
N ALA A 386 -11.53 -16.95 14.17
CA ALA A 386 -11.92 -18.26 14.68
C ALA A 386 -11.92 -19.37 13.61
N THR A 387 -10.89 -19.41 12.75
CA THR A 387 -10.87 -20.30 11.57
C THR A 387 -10.61 -21.78 11.92
N GLY A 388 -10.08 -22.02 13.11
CA GLY A 388 -9.70 -23.35 13.60
C GLY A 388 -8.53 -23.95 12.82
N ALA A 389 -7.71 -23.12 12.18
CA ALA A 389 -6.48 -23.55 11.53
C ALA A 389 -5.46 -24.02 12.59
N LYS A 390 -4.69 -25.07 12.28
CA LYS A 390 -3.55 -25.49 13.11
C LYS A 390 -2.32 -24.73 12.63
N ILE A 391 -1.88 -23.74 13.40
CA ILE A 391 -0.74 -22.89 13.07
C ILE A 391 0.23 -22.95 14.25
N ALA A 392 1.51 -23.21 13.96
CA ALA A 392 2.57 -23.31 14.95
C ALA A 392 2.60 -22.09 15.90
N GLY A 393 2.99 -22.31 17.16
CA GLY A 393 3.10 -21.29 18.21
C GLY A 393 3.96 -20.09 17.81
N GLY A 394 3.51 -18.87 18.11
CA GLY A 394 4.26 -17.63 17.91
C GLY A 394 3.67 -16.47 18.71
N ALA A 395 4.53 -15.62 19.26
CA ALA A 395 4.11 -14.40 19.94
C ALA A 395 4.96 -13.24 19.42
N ILE A 396 4.31 -12.10 19.20
CA ILE A 396 5.05 -10.89 18.86
C ILE A 396 5.79 -10.41 20.11
N ASP A 397 7.11 -10.33 20.01
CA ASP A 397 7.99 -9.98 21.13
C ASP A 397 8.05 -8.48 21.43
N ARG A 398 8.78 -8.11 22.49
CA ARG A 398 8.89 -6.75 23.03
C ARG A 398 9.82 -5.81 22.24
N GLY A 399 10.59 -6.31 21.27
CA GLY A 399 11.54 -5.50 20.48
C GLY A 399 10.99 -5.05 19.13
N VAL A 400 9.68 -5.21 18.90
CA VAL A 400 9.05 -5.00 17.60
C VAL A 400 9.14 -3.53 17.14
N GLU A 401 9.06 -2.56 18.06
CA GLU A 401 9.11 -1.14 17.74
C GLU A 401 10.48 -0.70 17.20
N GLN A 402 11.57 -1.13 17.84
CA GLN A 402 12.93 -0.80 17.38
C GLN A 402 13.20 -1.42 16.01
N ARG A 403 12.71 -2.65 15.79
CA ARG A 403 12.86 -3.35 14.50
C ARG A 403 11.99 -2.73 13.41
N LEU A 404 10.81 -2.20 13.73
CA LEU A 404 10.00 -1.45 12.77
C LEU A 404 10.74 -0.22 12.26
N ARG A 405 11.38 0.56 13.13
CA ARG A 405 12.17 1.73 12.69
C ARG A 405 13.26 1.31 11.71
N ARG A 406 14.00 0.24 12.03
CA ARG A 406 15.03 -0.31 11.14
C ARG A 406 14.46 -0.85 9.82
N PHE A 407 13.29 -1.47 9.85
CA PHE A 407 12.60 -1.98 8.67
C PHE A 407 12.17 -0.86 7.71
N LEU A 408 11.80 0.31 8.25
CA LEU A 408 11.41 1.47 7.45
C LEU A 408 12.60 2.23 6.86
N SER A 409 13.77 2.20 7.52
CA SER A 409 15.02 2.78 7.02
C SER A 409 15.58 1.95 5.87
N ILE A 410 15.45 2.47 4.65
CA ILE A 410 15.91 1.82 3.42
C ILE A 410 17.36 2.24 3.14
N ASP A 411 18.17 1.32 2.62
CA ASP A 411 19.50 1.62 2.11
C ASP A 411 19.64 1.10 0.66
N ASP A 412 20.78 1.38 0.04
CA ASP A 412 21.09 0.90 -1.32
C ASP A 412 20.91 -0.62 -1.47
N LYS A 413 21.35 -1.39 -0.46
CA LYS A 413 21.28 -2.86 -0.48
C LYS A 413 19.84 -3.36 -0.52
N VAL A 414 18.94 -2.71 0.22
CA VAL A 414 17.52 -3.09 0.21
C VAL A 414 16.90 -2.89 -1.18
N ILE A 415 17.21 -1.78 -1.86
CA ILE A 415 16.70 -1.52 -3.21
C ILE A 415 17.31 -2.49 -4.23
N GLU A 416 18.62 -2.73 -4.16
CA GLU A 416 19.33 -3.68 -5.04
C GLU A 416 18.80 -5.11 -4.90
N ALA A 417 18.52 -5.56 -3.67
CA ALA A 417 17.98 -6.89 -3.41
C ALA A 417 16.49 -7.02 -3.81
N ASN A 418 15.75 -5.90 -3.79
CA ASN A 418 14.31 -5.87 -4.01
C ASN A 418 13.95 -4.81 -5.08
N PRO A 419 14.39 -5.00 -6.35
CA PRO A 419 14.12 -4.07 -7.43
C PRO A 419 12.63 -4.06 -7.77
N ILE A 420 12.16 -2.89 -8.21
CA ILE A 420 10.79 -2.71 -8.71
C ILE A 420 10.80 -2.43 -10.21
N SER A 421 9.73 -2.82 -10.90
CA SER A 421 9.60 -2.66 -12.36
C SER A 421 8.42 -1.77 -12.76
N HIS A 422 7.88 -1.00 -11.84
CA HIS A 422 6.71 -0.15 -12.05
C HIS A 422 6.96 1.30 -11.59
N PRO A 423 6.31 2.29 -12.21
CA PRO A 423 6.37 3.66 -11.75
C PRO A 423 5.70 3.82 -10.38
N LEU A 424 6.12 4.84 -9.65
CA LEU A 424 5.58 5.21 -8.35
C LEU A 424 4.70 6.48 -8.47
N SER A 425 3.75 6.60 -7.55
CA SER A 425 2.98 7.84 -7.36
C SER A 425 3.43 8.64 -6.14
N GLN A 426 4.14 7.99 -5.21
CA GLN A 426 4.65 8.57 -3.97
C GLN A 426 5.96 7.86 -3.61
N LEU A 427 6.96 8.62 -3.18
CA LEU A 427 8.22 8.08 -2.69
C LEU A 427 8.73 8.94 -1.53
N CYS A 428 8.87 8.32 -0.36
CA CYS A 428 9.51 8.94 0.80
C CYS A 428 10.69 8.07 1.22
N LEU A 429 11.90 8.62 1.10
CA LEU A 429 13.15 8.04 1.56
C LEU A 429 13.85 8.97 2.57
N ALA A 430 13.10 9.89 3.19
CA ALA A 430 13.61 10.68 4.31
C ALA A 430 14.10 9.77 5.45
N GLY A 431 15.28 10.07 5.98
CA GLY A 431 15.91 9.23 7.02
C GLY A 431 16.34 7.83 6.55
N CYS A 432 16.46 7.65 5.23
CA CYS A 432 17.04 6.48 4.56
C CYS A 432 18.44 6.82 4.00
N GLU A 433 19.18 5.82 3.51
CA GLU A 433 20.55 5.98 3.01
C GLU A 433 20.65 5.50 1.56
N VAL A 434 20.31 6.36 0.59
CA VAL A 434 20.33 6.01 -0.84
C VAL A 434 21.17 6.97 -1.67
N THR A 435 21.75 6.49 -2.77
CA THR A 435 22.52 7.30 -3.73
C THR A 435 21.82 7.47 -5.08
N ASP A 436 22.39 8.34 -5.93
CA ASP A 436 21.95 8.52 -7.32
C ASP A 436 22.01 7.21 -8.11
N GLU A 437 23.05 6.40 -7.92
CA GLU A 437 23.22 5.12 -8.63
C GLU A 437 22.06 4.16 -8.33
N THR A 438 21.66 4.07 -7.06
CA THR A 438 20.55 3.23 -6.62
C THR A 438 19.20 3.80 -7.03
N LEU A 439 18.97 5.11 -6.90
CA LEU A 439 17.77 5.75 -7.46
C LEU A 439 17.67 5.52 -8.98
N GLY A 440 18.82 5.39 -9.66
CA GLY A 440 18.93 4.99 -11.07
C GLY A 440 18.30 3.64 -11.39
N GLN A 441 18.10 2.76 -10.40
CA GLN A 441 17.44 1.46 -10.54
C GLN A 441 15.90 1.55 -10.43
N ILE A 442 15.37 2.63 -9.85
CA ILE A 442 13.92 2.84 -9.72
C ILE A 442 13.36 3.35 -11.06
N PRO A 443 12.34 2.71 -11.66
CA PRO A 443 11.77 3.16 -12.92
C PRO A 443 11.33 4.63 -12.91
N PRO A 444 11.49 5.38 -14.02
CA PRO A 444 10.94 6.73 -14.15
C PRO A 444 9.45 6.74 -13.79
N SER A 445 9.07 7.74 -12.99
CA SER A 445 7.77 7.83 -12.34
C SER A 445 7.05 9.11 -12.78
N PRO A 446 6.42 9.13 -13.97
CA PRO A 446 5.78 10.33 -14.54
C PRO A 446 4.48 10.74 -13.84
N ARG A 447 4.01 9.97 -12.86
CA ARG A 447 2.80 10.26 -12.06
C ARG A 447 3.14 10.49 -10.60
N LEU A 448 4.39 10.84 -10.31
CA LEU A 448 4.88 11.02 -8.95
C LEU A 448 4.31 12.33 -8.38
N ARG A 449 3.46 12.22 -7.37
CA ARG A 449 2.82 13.37 -6.69
C ARG A 449 3.56 13.82 -5.45
N TRP A 450 4.26 12.90 -4.79
CA TRP A 450 5.05 13.19 -3.59
C TRP A 450 6.43 12.58 -3.70
N LEU A 451 7.46 13.41 -3.52
CA LEU A 451 8.85 13.01 -3.47
C LEU A 451 9.55 13.65 -2.28
N ASP A 452 10.04 12.83 -1.36
CA ASP A 452 10.89 13.25 -0.25
C ASP A 452 12.18 12.42 -0.25
N LEU A 453 13.28 13.09 -0.57
CA LEU A 453 14.64 12.52 -0.60
C LEU A 453 15.57 13.29 0.37
N SER A 454 14.99 13.91 1.39
CA SER A 454 15.72 14.77 2.31
C SER A 454 16.90 14.06 2.98
N ARG A 455 18.01 14.80 3.12
CA ARG A 455 19.24 14.41 3.83
C ARG A 455 19.97 13.24 3.16
N GLN A 456 19.93 13.18 1.83
CA GLN A 456 20.56 12.15 1.02
C GLN A 456 21.46 12.79 -0.04
N PRO A 457 22.54 12.13 -0.50
CA PRO A 457 23.50 12.70 -1.45
C PRO A 457 22.98 12.76 -2.90
N ILE A 458 21.75 13.26 -3.11
CA ILE A 458 21.02 13.21 -4.38
C ILE A 458 21.26 14.43 -5.25
N SER A 459 21.57 14.23 -6.54
CA SER A 459 21.81 15.30 -7.51
C SER A 459 20.57 15.66 -8.34
N ASN A 460 20.69 16.74 -9.12
CA ASN A 460 19.66 17.17 -10.06
C ASN A 460 19.30 16.09 -11.10
N ASP A 461 20.28 15.29 -11.54
CA ASP A 461 20.07 14.30 -12.59
C ASP A 461 19.21 13.13 -12.10
N ALA A 462 19.39 12.71 -10.86
CA ALA A 462 18.52 11.73 -10.23
C ALA A 462 17.07 12.23 -10.14
N ILE A 463 16.84 13.50 -9.76
CA ILE A 463 15.50 14.10 -9.73
C ILE A 463 14.86 14.10 -11.12
N ARG A 464 15.56 14.62 -12.13
CA ARG A 464 15.05 14.70 -13.52
C ARG A 464 14.71 13.32 -14.08
N ARG A 465 15.53 12.31 -13.79
CA ARG A 465 15.36 10.93 -14.28
C ARG A 465 14.24 10.19 -13.54
N LEU A 466 14.12 10.38 -12.23
CA LEU A 466 13.11 9.71 -11.42
C LEU A 466 11.72 10.34 -11.62
N ALA A 467 11.64 11.67 -11.67
CA ALA A 467 10.41 12.42 -11.84
C ALA A 467 10.44 13.20 -13.17
N PRO A 468 10.26 12.52 -14.32
CA PRO A 468 10.37 13.15 -15.64
C PRO A 468 9.22 14.11 -15.98
N SER A 469 8.14 14.11 -15.19
CA SER A 469 6.95 14.97 -15.35
C SER A 469 6.78 15.87 -14.12
N PRO A 470 7.51 17.00 -14.05
CA PRO A 470 7.46 17.91 -12.90
C PRO A 470 6.05 18.40 -12.57
N GLU A 471 5.20 18.57 -13.57
CA GLU A 471 3.81 19.02 -13.46
C GLU A 471 2.91 18.06 -12.67
N SER A 472 3.35 16.81 -12.45
CA SER A 472 2.63 15.84 -11.62
C SER A 472 2.96 15.96 -10.12
N VAL A 473 4.07 16.61 -9.78
CA VAL A 473 4.58 16.69 -8.40
C VAL A 473 3.83 17.77 -7.62
N GLU A 474 3.19 17.36 -6.52
CA GLU A 474 2.46 18.21 -5.60
C GLU A 474 3.26 18.53 -4.34
N GLN A 475 4.11 17.61 -3.88
CA GLN A 475 4.95 17.78 -2.69
C GLN A 475 6.38 17.34 -3.00
N LEU A 476 7.34 18.25 -2.80
CA LEU A 476 8.75 18.01 -3.05
C LEU A 476 9.61 18.45 -1.86
N THR A 477 10.38 17.52 -1.31
CA THR A 477 11.34 17.79 -0.23
C THR A 477 12.72 17.29 -0.64
N LEU A 478 13.65 18.23 -0.78
CA LEU A 478 15.05 18.01 -1.15
C LEU A 478 15.99 18.66 -0.12
N GLU A 479 15.51 18.86 1.11
CA GLU A 479 16.31 19.40 2.22
C GLU A 479 17.65 18.65 2.32
N LEU A 480 18.76 19.38 2.46
CA LEU A 480 20.09 18.79 2.69
C LEU A 480 20.50 17.73 1.64
N THR A 481 20.10 17.92 0.39
CA THR A 481 20.57 17.12 -0.75
C THR A 481 21.69 17.83 -1.52
N LYS A 482 22.22 17.19 -2.58
CA LYS A 482 23.24 17.78 -3.47
C LYS A 482 22.65 18.53 -4.67
N VAL A 483 21.34 18.82 -4.65
CA VAL A 483 20.74 19.62 -5.71
C VAL A 483 21.29 21.03 -5.71
N ASP A 484 21.35 21.64 -6.89
CA ASP A 484 21.92 22.97 -7.09
C ASP A 484 21.04 23.83 -8.02
N PRO A 485 21.37 25.12 -8.24
CA PRO A 485 20.55 26.02 -9.06
C PRO A 485 20.24 25.53 -10.47
N ASP A 486 20.96 24.56 -11.05
CA ASP A 486 20.64 24.01 -12.37
C ASP A 486 19.30 23.24 -12.37
N LEU A 487 18.74 22.89 -11.20
CA LEU A 487 17.41 22.29 -11.09
C LEU A 487 16.27 23.26 -11.42
N GLN A 488 16.53 24.57 -11.48
CA GLN A 488 15.50 25.61 -11.67
C GLN A 488 14.60 25.38 -12.88
N ASN A 489 15.13 24.88 -14.00
CA ASN A 489 14.34 24.61 -15.21
C ASN A 489 13.31 23.48 -15.01
N TRP A 490 13.66 22.49 -14.18
CA TRP A 490 12.75 21.42 -13.80
C TRP A 490 11.68 21.96 -12.83
N LEU A 491 12.10 22.75 -11.83
CA LEU A 491 11.20 23.37 -10.85
C LEU A 491 10.19 24.32 -11.50
N GLY A 492 10.58 25.07 -12.52
CA GLY A 492 9.67 25.98 -13.24
C GLY A 492 8.55 25.30 -14.03
N GLN A 493 8.66 23.99 -14.26
CA GLN A 493 7.63 23.16 -14.88
C GLN A 493 6.71 22.50 -13.84
N ALA A 494 7.08 22.50 -12.55
CA ALA A 494 6.37 21.84 -11.47
C ALA A 494 5.14 22.64 -11.01
N THR A 495 4.20 22.85 -11.93
CA THR A 495 3.07 23.77 -11.78
C THR A 495 1.99 23.31 -10.79
N SER A 496 2.00 22.03 -10.41
CA SER A 496 1.09 21.45 -9.41
C SER A 496 1.62 21.50 -7.98
N LEU A 497 2.84 22.02 -7.75
CA LEU A 497 3.43 22.10 -6.42
C LEU A 497 2.53 22.84 -5.43
N ARG A 498 2.35 22.21 -4.27
CA ARG A 498 1.67 22.72 -3.07
C ARG A 498 2.64 22.91 -1.92
N GLU A 499 3.66 22.06 -1.83
CA GLU A 499 4.71 22.16 -0.84
C GLU A 499 6.08 21.93 -1.47
N LEU A 500 7.02 22.82 -1.16
CA LEU A 500 8.40 22.77 -1.62
C LEU A 500 9.34 23.02 -0.45
N ASP A 501 10.27 22.10 -0.22
CA ASP A 501 11.38 22.27 0.70
C ASP A 501 12.72 22.09 0.00
N LEU A 502 13.49 23.17 -0.04
CA LEU A 502 14.86 23.22 -0.56
C LEU A 502 15.84 23.68 0.53
N SER A 503 15.47 23.52 1.80
CA SER A 503 16.27 23.99 2.94
C SER A 503 17.68 23.38 2.92
N HIS A 504 18.67 24.20 3.25
CA HIS A 504 20.09 23.86 3.29
C HIS A 504 20.65 23.31 1.97
N THR A 505 20.10 23.76 0.86
CA THR A 505 20.67 23.57 -0.48
C THR A 505 21.30 24.90 -0.97
N PRO A 506 22.22 24.89 -1.94
CA PRO A 506 22.87 26.10 -2.45
C PRO A 506 21.97 27.00 -3.33
N MET A 507 20.64 26.83 -3.29
CA MET A 507 19.67 27.57 -4.09
C MET A 507 19.73 29.07 -3.82
N ASP A 508 19.57 29.87 -4.88
CA ASP A 508 19.59 31.34 -4.87
C ASP A 508 18.32 31.94 -5.48
N ASP A 509 18.28 33.25 -5.68
CA ASP A 509 17.09 33.97 -6.18
C ASP A 509 16.61 33.47 -7.57
N GLY A 510 17.46 32.79 -8.35
CA GLY A 510 17.07 32.19 -9.64
C GLY A 510 15.98 31.12 -9.48
N VAL A 511 16.01 30.35 -8.40
CA VAL A 511 14.98 29.34 -8.12
C VAL A 511 13.61 29.97 -7.90
N MET A 512 13.56 31.15 -7.26
CA MET A 512 12.32 31.85 -6.98
C MET A 512 11.66 32.34 -8.27
N GLN A 513 12.45 32.87 -9.19
CA GLN A 513 11.96 33.26 -10.52
C GLN A 513 11.38 32.06 -11.27
N ALA A 514 12.06 30.91 -11.22
CA ALA A 514 11.60 29.70 -11.86
C ALA A 514 10.25 29.22 -11.31
N ILE A 515 10.08 29.19 -9.99
CA ILE A 515 8.83 28.69 -9.36
C ILE A 515 7.68 29.71 -9.34
N SER A 516 7.83 30.87 -9.98
CA SER A 516 6.77 31.89 -10.08
C SER A 516 5.48 31.38 -10.76
N SER A 517 5.58 30.31 -11.55
CA SER A 517 4.46 29.63 -12.22
C SER A 517 3.68 28.67 -11.31
N ALA A 518 4.21 28.31 -10.13
CA ALA A 518 3.62 27.37 -9.17
C ALA A 518 2.46 28.03 -8.39
N LYS A 519 1.37 28.33 -9.08
CA LYS A 519 0.21 29.08 -8.56
C LYS A 519 -0.52 28.38 -7.41
N PHE A 520 -0.27 27.09 -7.21
CA PHE A 520 -0.86 26.29 -6.14
C PHE A 520 0.04 26.14 -4.92
N LEU A 521 1.24 26.73 -4.91
CA LEU A 521 2.18 26.59 -3.79
C LEU A 521 1.60 27.22 -2.52
N GLU A 522 1.50 26.42 -1.46
CA GLU A 522 0.93 26.78 -0.16
C GLU A 522 2.03 26.91 0.91
N VAL A 523 3.07 26.09 0.83
CA VAL A 523 4.17 26.02 1.81
C VAL A 523 5.52 26.04 1.10
N LEU A 524 6.42 26.91 1.56
CA LEU A 524 7.76 27.08 1.01
C LEU A 524 8.82 27.11 2.12
N TRP A 525 9.71 26.13 2.15
CA TRP A 525 10.82 26.05 3.10
C TRP A 525 12.15 26.32 2.39
N MET A 526 12.82 27.40 2.79
CA MET A 526 14.07 27.88 2.19
C MET A 526 15.13 28.18 3.27
N THR A 527 15.08 27.45 4.39
CA THR A 527 15.99 27.68 5.52
C THR A 527 17.42 27.46 5.06
N GLY A 528 18.36 28.37 5.39
CA GLY A 528 19.78 28.16 5.08
C GLY A 528 20.12 28.15 3.59
N THR A 529 19.28 28.75 2.75
CA THR A 529 19.53 28.97 1.32
C THR A 529 20.21 30.32 1.07
N LYS A 530 20.56 30.63 -0.18
CA LYS A 530 21.21 31.89 -0.59
C LYS A 530 20.22 32.95 -1.07
N LEU A 531 18.93 32.84 -0.74
CA LEU A 531 17.94 33.85 -1.12
C LEU A 531 18.28 35.22 -0.53
N THR A 532 18.04 36.27 -1.31
CA THR A 532 18.21 37.67 -0.92
C THR A 532 16.88 38.42 -1.01
N ASP A 533 16.90 39.72 -0.74
CA ASP A 533 15.72 40.59 -0.90
C ASP A 533 15.15 40.59 -2.34
N GLN A 534 15.91 40.14 -3.35
CA GLN A 534 15.42 39.98 -4.73
C GLN A 534 14.27 38.98 -4.87
N SER A 535 14.20 37.98 -3.98
CA SER A 535 13.14 36.98 -3.99
C SER A 535 11.80 37.48 -3.46
N ILE A 536 11.78 38.61 -2.74
CA ILE A 536 10.62 39.05 -1.94
C ILE A 536 9.39 39.32 -2.81
N ASP A 537 9.56 39.99 -3.94
CA ASP A 537 8.44 40.31 -4.84
C ASP A 537 7.82 39.04 -5.43
N THR A 538 8.66 38.06 -5.77
CA THR A 538 8.17 36.76 -6.28
C THR A 538 7.45 35.98 -5.20
N ILE A 539 7.99 35.91 -3.97
CA ILE A 539 7.33 35.26 -2.83
C ILE A 539 5.97 35.92 -2.55
N ALA A 540 5.90 37.25 -2.56
CA ALA A 540 4.66 38.00 -2.35
C ALA A 540 3.63 37.72 -3.47
N GLY A 541 4.10 37.54 -4.71
CA GLY A 541 3.28 37.27 -5.89
C GLY A 541 2.65 35.87 -5.95
N LEU A 542 3.13 34.90 -5.15
CA LEU A 542 2.55 33.54 -5.12
C LEU A 542 1.15 33.56 -4.49
N PRO A 543 0.07 33.29 -5.26
CA PRO A 543 -1.29 33.65 -4.84
C PRO A 543 -1.83 32.76 -3.72
N LYS A 544 -1.38 31.50 -3.63
CA LYS A 544 -1.84 30.52 -2.64
C LYS A 544 -0.89 30.32 -1.45
N LEU A 545 0.25 31.01 -1.43
CA LEU A 545 1.26 30.82 -0.39
C LEU A 545 0.73 31.25 0.98
N GLN A 546 0.78 30.34 1.94
CA GLN A 546 0.28 30.50 3.31
C GLN A 546 1.42 30.53 4.33
N MET A 547 2.52 29.83 4.05
CA MET A 547 3.68 29.76 4.93
C MET A 547 4.98 29.82 4.14
N VAL A 548 5.94 30.59 4.66
CA VAL A 548 7.31 30.61 4.18
C VAL A 548 8.29 30.58 5.36
N ASN A 549 9.38 29.83 5.22
CA ASN A 549 10.52 29.90 6.13
C ASN A 549 11.76 30.40 5.37
N LEU A 550 12.30 31.53 5.82
CA LEU A 550 13.47 32.19 5.23
C LEU A 550 14.63 32.29 6.23
N GLN A 551 14.54 31.57 7.36
CA GLN A 551 15.58 31.57 8.39
C GLN A 551 16.94 31.21 7.79
N GLN A 552 17.99 31.86 8.29
CA GLN A 552 19.36 31.62 7.82
C GLN A 552 19.59 31.87 6.30
N SER A 553 18.69 32.60 5.63
CA SER A 553 18.96 33.15 4.30
C SER A 553 19.66 34.51 4.37
N ALA A 554 19.96 35.11 3.22
CA ALA A 554 20.48 36.47 3.10
C ALA A 554 19.37 37.53 2.94
N VAL A 555 18.10 37.16 3.13
CA VAL A 555 16.96 38.10 3.19
C VAL A 555 17.12 38.99 4.41
N THR A 556 17.05 40.29 4.21
CA THR A 556 17.23 41.26 5.29
C THR A 556 15.94 41.47 6.08
N GLN A 557 16.07 42.08 7.26
CA GLN A 557 14.89 42.50 8.03
C GLN A 557 14.01 43.48 7.24
N THR A 558 14.59 44.27 6.33
CA THR A 558 13.85 45.17 5.44
C THR A 558 13.04 44.37 4.42
N GLY A 559 13.64 43.36 3.79
CA GLY A 559 12.94 42.44 2.90
C GLY A 559 11.77 41.74 3.60
N LEU A 560 12.00 41.21 4.81
CA LEU A 560 10.94 40.58 5.62
C LEU A 560 9.78 41.53 5.96
N ARG A 561 10.08 42.80 6.30
CA ARG A 561 9.04 43.82 6.53
C ARG A 561 8.26 44.12 5.25
N SER A 562 8.96 44.22 4.12
CA SER A 562 8.32 44.41 2.81
C SER A 562 7.38 43.25 2.49
N LEU A 563 7.81 42.01 2.70
CA LEU A 563 7.00 40.82 2.48
C LEU A 563 5.73 40.81 3.35
N LYS A 564 5.87 41.11 4.65
CA LYS A 564 4.73 41.22 5.57
C LYS A 564 3.77 42.35 5.20
N THR A 565 4.27 43.42 4.59
CA THR A 565 3.42 44.53 4.11
C THR A 565 2.63 44.12 2.87
N HIS A 566 3.25 43.42 1.92
CA HIS A 566 2.58 42.97 0.69
C HIS A 566 1.65 41.78 0.91
N LYS A 567 1.97 40.91 1.88
CA LYS A 567 1.21 39.67 2.17
C LYS A 567 0.98 39.49 3.68
N PRO A 568 0.11 40.32 4.31
CA PRO A 568 -0.03 40.38 5.77
C PRO A 568 -0.54 39.09 6.44
N ASN A 569 -1.19 38.20 5.67
CA ASN A 569 -1.68 36.91 6.16
C ASN A 569 -0.67 35.76 5.98
N LEU A 570 0.50 36.03 5.39
CA LEU A 570 1.55 35.04 5.21
C LEU A 570 2.21 34.73 6.56
N LYS A 571 2.27 33.45 6.93
CA LYS A 571 3.07 33.01 8.07
C LYS A 571 4.53 33.00 7.65
N VAL A 572 5.31 33.92 8.19
CA VAL A 572 6.76 34.00 7.95
C VAL A 572 7.47 33.51 9.21
N ASN A 573 8.17 32.38 9.09
CA ASN A 573 9.12 31.96 10.11
C ASN A 573 10.44 32.70 9.81
N GLU A 574 10.80 33.59 10.73
CA GLU A 574 11.96 34.50 10.64
C GLU A 574 13.01 34.22 11.71
#